data_AF-A0A131Y087-F1
#
_entry.id   AF-A0A131Y087-F1
#
_cell.length_a   1.000
_cell.length_b   1.000
_cell.length_c   1.000
_cell.angle_alpha   90.00
_cell.angle_beta   90.00
_cell.angle_gamma   90.00
#
_symmetry.space_group_name_H-M   'P 1'
#
loop_
_entity.id
_entity.type
_entity.pdbx_description
1 polymer ?
#
loop_
_entity_poly.entity_id
_entity_poly.type
_entity_poly.pdbx_seq_one_letter_code
_entity_poly.pdbx_strand_id
1 'polypeptide(L)' 'LLQCLSGGGGNPSPPSKGAGGVPVYTCELCGQSMTHAYSMQRHRKQHMTEPKSFACEVCGRRYNRRDNLLVHVRTHFAA' A
#
# COMPACT_ATOMS: atom_id res chain seq x y z
N LEU A 1 -10.95 -3.97 -28.28
CA LEU A 1 -9.49 -4.00 -28.16
C LEU A 1 -9.11 -3.49 -26.77
N LEU A 2 -9.15 -4.35 -25.74
CA LEU A 2 -8.68 -3.96 -24.41
C LEU A 2 -7.17 -4.15 -24.38
N GLN A 3 -6.44 -3.03 -24.42
CA GLN A 3 -5.00 -2.98 -24.34
C GLN A 3 -4.57 -3.62 -23.01
N CYS A 4 -3.90 -4.78 -23.08
CA CYS A 4 -3.10 -5.29 -21.98
C CYS A 4 -1.97 -4.28 -21.74
N LEU A 5 -2.20 -3.31 -20.86
CA LEU A 5 -1.15 -2.41 -20.40
C LEU A 5 -0.10 -3.28 -19.70
N SER A 6 1.03 -3.46 -20.39
CA SER A 6 2.22 -4.15 -19.92
C SER A 6 2.48 -3.78 -18.46
N GLY A 7 2.30 -4.76 -17.57
CA GLY A 7 2.69 -4.66 -16.17
C GLY A 7 4.21 -4.57 -16.07
N GLY A 8 4.77 -3.40 -16.39
CA GLY A 8 6.17 -3.08 -16.17
C GLY A 8 6.46 -3.25 -14.69
N GLY A 9 7.16 -4.32 -14.35
CA GLY A 9 7.76 -4.48 -13.04
C GLY A 9 8.76 -3.35 -12.85
N GLY A 10 8.34 -2.25 -12.23
CA GLY A 10 9.23 -1.16 -11.87
C GLY A 10 10.38 -1.73 -11.06
N ASN A 11 11.59 -1.68 -11.61
CA ASN A 11 12.78 -2.17 -10.95
C ASN A 11 12.96 -1.43 -9.60
N PRO A 12 13.27 -2.13 -8.51
CA PRO A 12 13.57 -1.48 -7.24
C PRO A 12 14.83 -0.62 -7.37
N SER A 13 14.89 0.47 -6.60
CA SER A 13 16.07 1.35 -6.51
C SER A 13 17.33 0.54 -6.21
N PRO A 14 18.53 1.00 -6.64
CA PRO A 14 19.78 0.29 -6.39
C PRO A 14 20.00 0.05 -4.89
N PRO A 15 20.44 -1.16 -4.49
CA PRO A 15 20.66 -1.48 -3.09
C PRO A 15 21.87 -0.71 -2.53
N SER A 16 21.76 -0.29 -1.27
CA SER A 16 22.82 0.34 -0.48
C SER A 16 23.55 -0.68 0.40
N LYS A 17 24.74 -0.35 0.92
CA LYS A 17 25.50 -1.23 1.84
C LYS A 17 24.88 -1.16 3.24
N GLY A 18 24.28 -2.28 3.69
CA GLY A 18 23.72 -2.42 5.03
C GLY A 18 24.73 -2.92 6.07
N ALA A 19 24.28 -3.02 7.32
CA ALA A 19 25.07 -3.57 8.42
C ALA A 19 25.48 -5.03 8.10
N GLY A 20 26.78 -5.31 8.12
CA GLY A 20 27.34 -6.63 7.77
C GLY A 20 27.68 -6.83 6.28
N GLY A 21 27.62 -5.79 5.45
CA GLY A 21 28.02 -5.86 4.04
C GLY A 21 26.97 -6.46 3.10
N VAL A 22 25.78 -6.78 3.62
CA VAL A 22 24.65 -7.26 2.82
C VAL A 22 24.00 -6.07 2.11
N PRO A 23 23.74 -6.16 0.79
CA PRO A 23 23.00 -5.13 0.07
C PRO A 23 21.56 -5.04 0.60
N VAL A 24 21.12 -3.81 0.91
CA VAL A 24 19.77 -3.53 1.40
C VAL A 24 19.09 -2.49 0.52
N TYR A 25 17.80 -2.71 0.31
CA TYR A 25 16.89 -1.80 -0.37
C TYR A 25 16.19 -0.97 0.71
N THR A 26 16.29 0.34 0.64
CA THR A 26 15.64 1.26 1.60
C THR A 26 14.45 1.93 0.93
N CYS A 27 13.31 1.95 1.61
CA CYS A 27 12.09 2.57 1.11
C CYS A 27 12.19 4.08 1.31
N GLU A 28 12.15 4.86 0.23
CA GLU A 28 12.23 6.31 0.29
C GLU A 28 10.99 6.96 0.94
N LEU A 29 9.87 6.22 1.04
CA LEU A 29 8.61 6.73 1.58
C LEU A 29 8.51 6.60 3.11
N CYS A 30 9.16 5.60 3.71
CA CYS A 30 9.08 5.36 5.16
C CYS A 30 10.39 4.94 5.83
N GLY A 31 11.50 4.86 5.08
CA GLY A 31 12.83 4.49 5.60
C GLY A 31 13.01 3.00 5.89
N GLN A 32 12.01 2.15 5.66
CA GLN A 32 12.11 0.72 5.95
C GLN A 32 13.13 0.04 5.01
N SER A 33 14.04 -0.75 5.60
CA SER A 33 15.09 -1.45 4.87
C SER A 33 14.78 -2.96 4.74
N MET A 34 15.04 -3.53 3.56
CA MET A 34 14.84 -4.95 3.25
C MET A 34 16.03 -5.48 2.46
N THR A 35 16.41 -6.74 2.69
CA THR A 35 17.51 -7.40 1.97
C THR A 35 17.14 -7.88 0.56
N HIS A 36 15.84 -7.98 0.25
CA HIS A 36 15.35 -8.49 -1.02
C HIS A 36 14.61 -7.42 -1.85
N ALA A 37 15.01 -7.30 -3.12
CA ALA A 37 14.40 -6.46 -4.14
C ALA A 37 12.88 -6.70 -4.29
N TYR A 38 12.47 -7.97 -4.36
CA TYR A 38 11.06 -8.36 -4.49
C TYR A 38 10.21 -7.89 -3.30
N SER A 39 10.73 -8.05 -2.08
CA SER A 39 10.06 -7.58 -0.86
C SER A 39 9.90 -6.06 -0.88
N MET A 40 10.92 -5.32 -1.32
CA MET A 40 10.84 -3.87 -1.50
C MET A 40 9.78 -3.47 -2.53
N GLN A 41 9.73 -4.16 -3.67
CA GLN A 41 8.74 -3.86 -4.69
C GLN A 41 7.31 -4.08 -4.18
N ARG A 42 7.06 -5.17 -3.44
CA ARG A 42 5.75 -5.43 -2.82
C ARG A 42 5.42 -4.40 -1.75
N HIS A 43 6.39 -4.00 -0.93
CA HIS A 43 6.21 -2.97 0.09
C HIS A 43 5.90 -1.60 -0.53
N ARG A 44 6.60 -1.17 -1.59
CA ARG A 44 6.29 0.08 -2.30
C ARG A 44 4.87 0.12 -2.84
N LYS A 45 4.35 -1.03 -3.30
CA LYS A 45 2.94 -1.13 -3.72
C LYS A 45 1.98 -0.80 -2.58
N GLN A 46 2.31 -1.08 -1.31
CA GLN A 46 1.47 -0.74 -0.16
C GLN A 46 1.38 0.78 0.08
N HIS A 47 2.39 1.54 -0.35
CA HIS A 47 2.33 3.00 -0.31
C HIS A 47 1.57 3.58 -1.50
N MET A 48 1.73 3.00 -2.70
CA MET A 48 1.03 3.44 -3.91
C MET A 48 -0.45 3.05 -3.92
N THR A 49 -0.78 1.91 -3.32
CA THR A 49 -2.15 1.67 -2.87
C THR A 49 -2.36 2.55 -1.67
N GLU A 50 -2.77 3.80 -1.90
CA GLU A 50 -3.52 4.59 -0.93
C GLU A 50 -4.34 3.63 -0.06
N PRO A 51 -4.35 3.76 1.28
CA PRO A 51 -5.41 3.14 2.05
C PRO A 51 -6.67 3.75 1.48
N LYS A 52 -7.34 3.06 0.54
CA LYS A 52 -8.55 3.53 -0.11
C LYS A 52 -9.52 3.68 1.03
N SER A 53 -9.56 4.90 1.56
CA SER A 53 -10.21 5.16 2.80
C SER A 53 -11.65 5.34 2.41
N PHE A 54 -12.46 4.37 2.79
CA PHE A 54 -13.87 4.37 2.51
C PHE A 54 -14.48 5.34 3.53
N ALA A 55 -14.91 6.50 3.05
CA ALA A 55 -15.55 7.52 3.87
C ALA A 55 -17.06 7.22 4.00
N CYS A 56 -17.59 7.37 5.21
CA CYS A 56 -19.02 7.36 5.43
C CYS A 56 -19.63 8.66 4.91
N GLU A 57 -20.61 8.57 4.02
CA GLU A 57 -21.29 9.74 3.46
C GLU A 57 -22.19 10.45 4.49
N VAL A 58 -22.58 9.77 5.56
CA VAL A 58 -23.43 10.34 6.61
C VAL A 58 -22.63 11.18 7.62
N CYS A 59 -21.44 10.72 8.01
CA CYS A 59 -20.68 11.34 9.11
C CYS A 59 -19.19 11.62 8.81
N GLY A 60 -18.71 11.31 7.59
CA GLY A 60 -17.34 11.55 7.16
C GLY A 60 -16.27 10.62 7.77
N ARG A 61 -16.64 9.65 8.63
CA ARG A 61 -15.67 8.70 9.21
C ARG A 61 -15.01 7.83 8.14
N ARG A 62 -13.69 7.65 8.24
CA ARG A 62 -12.87 6.93 7.27
C ARG A 62 -12.51 5.54 7.76
N TYR A 63 -12.60 4.55 6.88
CA TYR A 63 -12.29 3.15 7.15
C TYR A 63 -11.24 2.63 6.17
N ASN A 64 -10.31 1.80 6.67
CA ASN A 64 -9.27 1.16 5.84
C ASN A 64 -9.78 -0.05 5.04
N ARG A 65 -11.01 -0.50 5.29
CA ARG A 65 -11.68 -1.59 4.57
C ARG A 65 -13.14 -1.29 4.28
N ARG A 66 -13.65 -1.82 3.17
CA ARG A 66 -15.01 -1.58 2.70
C ARG A 66 -16.06 -2.27 3.58
N ASP A 67 -15.78 -3.48 4.05
CA ASP A 67 -16.63 -4.24 4.97
C ASP A 67 -16.87 -3.48 6.29
N ASN A 68 -15.82 -2.89 6.86
CA ASN A 68 -15.93 -2.05 8.04
C ASN A 68 -16.82 -0.82 7.82
N LEU A 69 -16.72 -0.15 6.66
CA LEU A 69 -17.64 0.95 6.32
C LEU A 69 -19.09 0.45 6.24
N LEU A 70 -19.33 -0.68 5.59
CA LEU A 70 -20.70 -1.22 5.40
C LEU A 70 -21.36 -1.56 6.73
N VAL A 71 -20.62 -2.16 7.67
CA VAL A 71 -21.12 -2.44 9.03
C VAL A 71 -21.40 -1.14 9.77
N HIS A 72 -20.50 -0.16 9.69
CA HIS A 72 -20.72 1.16 10.29
C HIS A 72 -21.96 1.86 9.74
N VAL A 73 -22.18 1.84 8.42
CA VAL A 73 -23.33 2.54 7.82
C VAL A 73 -24.65 2.00 8.37
N ARG A 74 -24.74 0.70 8.70
CA ARG A 74 -25.93 0.13 9.35
C ARG A 74 -26.23 0.76 10.71
N THR A 75 -25.24 1.27 11.44
CA THR A 75 -25.48 1.93 12.73
C THR A 75 -26.20 3.26 12.61
N HIS A 76 -26.22 3.88 11.43
CA HIS A 76 -27.00 5.10 11.18
C HIS A 76 -28.47 4.82 10.90
N PHE A 77 -28.79 3.60 10.44
CA PHE A 77 -30.13 3.20 10.01
C PHE A 77 -30.80 2.18 10.93
N ALA A 78 -30.07 1.69 11.94
CA ALA A 78 -30.65 0.87 13.00
C ALA A 78 -31.46 1.79 13.94
N ALA A 79 -32.76 1.86 13.68
CA ALA A 79 -33.78 2.44 14.55
C ALA A 79 -34.57 1.32 15.22
#